data_AF-A0AB39N7P0-F1
#
_entry.id   AF-A0AB39N7P0-F1
#
_cell.length_a   1.000
_cell.length_b   1.000
_cell.length_c   1.000
_cell.angle_alpha   90.00
_cell.angle_beta   90.00
_cell.angle_gamma   90.00
#
_symmetry.space_group_name_H-M   'P 1'
#
loop_
_entity.id
_entity.type
_entity.pdbx_description
1 polymer ?
#
loop_
_entity_poly.entity_id
_entity_poly.type
_entity_poly.pdbx_seq_one_letter_code
_entity_poly.pdbx_strand_id
1 'polypeptide(L)'
;MVTLSVTRSRVAAVLNRAADGFNTEPWDPYLNPLLNAIDAAAGFTPGKSSRDAEDTSISAWDALAVHLGDQWPGDWEREAGRSQADIVDALRATAAKAVAA
;
A
#
# COMPACT_ATOMS: atom_id res chain seq x y z
N MET A 1 -5.19 -11.70 25.56
CA MET A 1 -4.58 -11.70 24.22
C MET A 1 -5.20 -10.55 23.45
N VAL A 2 -4.50 -9.42 23.34
CA VAL A 2 -5.04 -8.22 22.68
C VAL A 2 -4.74 -8.39 21.18
N THR A 3 -5.75 -8.73 20.38
CA THR A 3 -5.67 -8.51 18.94
C THR A 3 -5.67 -7.01 18.73
N LEU A 4 -4.49 -6.43 18.49
CA LEU A 4 -4.39 -5.06 17.99
C LEU A 4 -5.11 -5.06 16.63
N SER A 5 -6.38 -4.64 16.63
CA SER A 5 -7.11 -4.43 15.39
C SER A 5 -6.32 -3.46 14.53
N VAL A 6 -6.19 -3.78 13.24
CA VAL A 6 -5.55 -2.89 12.27
C VAL A 6 -6.27 -1.53 12.32
N THR A 7 -5.55 -0.50 12.74
CA THR A 7 -6.13 0.85 12.86
C THR A 7 -6.01 1.59 11.53
N ARG A 8 -6.96 2.49 11.26
CA ARG A 8 -6.92 3.39 10.11
C ARG A 8 -5.62 4.20 10.04
N SER A 9 -5.14 4.65 11.20
CA SER A 9 -3.85 5.36 11.33
C SER A 9 -2.66 4.48 10.93
N ARG A 10 -2.69 3.18 11.26
CA ARG A 10 -1.65 2.24 10.85
C ARG A 10 -1.64 2.00 9.35
N VAL A 11 -2.82 1.81 8.75
CA VAL A 11 -2.95 1.69 7.28
C VAL A 11 -2.42 2.94 6.59
N ALA A 12 -2.80 4.13 7.05
CA ALA A 12 -2.29 5.39 6.51
C ALA A 12 -0.78 5.53 6.66
N ALA A 13 -0.20 5.12 7.79
CA ALA A 13 1.24 5.14 7.99
C ALA A 13 1.98 4.20 7.02
N VAL A 14 1.45 3.00 6.78
CA VAL A 14 2.01 2.04 5.82
C VAL A 14 1.97 2.60 4.40
N LEU A 15 0.84 3.14 3.95
CA LEU A 15 0.69 3.72 2.62
C LEU A 15 1.64 4.91 2.40
N ASN A 16 1.78 5.79 3.40
CA ASN A 16 2.74 6.89 3.36
C ASN A 16 4.18 6.40 3.25
N ARG A 17 4.54 5.37 4.02
CA ARG A 17 5.89 4.78 3.98
C ARG A 17 6.17 4.07 2.66
N ALA A 18 5.19 3.41 2.07
CA ALA A 18 5.32 2.83 0.73
C ALA A 18 5.57 3.92 -0.31
N ALA A 19 4.85 5.06 -0.21
CA ALA A 19 5.05 6.20 -1.11
C ALA A 19 6.46 6.80 -1.00
N ASP A 20 7.01 6.87 0.21
CA ASP A 20 8.40 7.32 0.43
C ASP A 20 9.43 6.43 -0.29
N GLY A 21 9.16 5.12 -0.39
CA GLY A 21 10.05 4.16 -1.07
C GLY A 21 10.14 4.39 -2.58
N PHE A 22 9.10 4.95 -3.20
CA PHE A 22 9.14 5.27 -4.63
C PHE A 22 9.89 6.57 -4.93
N ASN A 23 10.25 7.39 -3.95
CA ASN A 23 11.01 8.62 -4.20
C ASN A 23 12.51 8.39 -4.44
N THR A 24 13.03 7.19 -4.16
CA THR A 24 14.47 6.91 -4.17
C THR A 24 14.95 6.19 -5.42
N GLU A 25 14.09 5.42 -6.10
CA GLU A 25 14.45 4.62 -7.27
C GLU A 25 13.39 4.77 -8.37
N PRO A 26 13.76 4.60 -9.65
CA PRO A 26 12.79 4.55 -10.73
C PRO A 26 11.74 3.46 -10.48
N TRP A 27 10.47 3.81 -10.59
CA TRP A 27 9.38 2.84 -10.54
C TRP A 27 9.25 2.05 -11.85
N ASP A 28 9.11 0.74 -11.71
CA ASP A 28 8.80 -0.25 -12.74
C ASP A 28 7.88 -1.33 -12.11
N PRO A 29 6.64 -1.49 -12.61
CA PRO A 29 5.66 -2.42 -12.03
C PRO A 29 6.06 -3.91 -12.09
N TYR A 30 7.13 -4.26 -12.82
CA TYR A 30 7.68 -5.62 -12.86
C TYR A 30 8.86 -5.80 -11.89
N LEU A 31 9.58 -4.73 -11.55
CA LEU A 31 10.76 -4.80 -10.68
C LEU A 31 10.47 -4.40 -9.24
N ASN A 32 9.69 -3.34 -9.04
CA ASN A 32 9.30 -2.83 -7.72
C ASN A 32 7.79 -2.58 -7.65
N PRO A 33 6.96 -3.64 -7.72
CA PRO A 33 5.51 -3.50 -7.74
C PRO A 33 4.99 -2.87 -6.43
N LEU A 34 3.89 -2.14 -6.57
CA LEU A 34 3.19 -1.41 -5.52
C LEU A 34 2.84 -2.29 -4.32
N LEU A 35 2.38 -3.52 -4.57
CA LEU A 35 2.02 -4.46 -3.51
C LEU A 35 3.23 -4.83 -2.64
N ASN A 36 4.40 -5.03 -3.25
CA ASN A 36 5.64 -5.34 -2.51
C ASN A 36 6.09 -4.15 -1.66
N ALA A 37 5.91 -2.92 -2.15
CA ALA A 37 6.22 -1.72 -1.38
C ALA A 37 5.31 -1.59 -0.15
N ILE A 38 4.02 -1.91 -0.30
CA ILE A 38 3.06 -1.94 0.82
C ILE A 38 3.42 -3.04 1.82
N ASP A 39 3.71 -4.26 1.35
CA ASP A 39 4.15 -5.37 2.21
C ASP A 39 5.40 -5.01 3.02
N ALA A 40 6.41 -4.49 2.35
CA ALA A 40 7.65 -4.07 3.00
C ALA A 40 7.40 -2.96 4.02
N ALA A 41 6.52 -1.99 3.71
CA ALA A 41 6.14 -0.92 4.62
C ALA A 41 5.34 -1.42 5.83
N ALA A 42 4.51 -2.45 5.66
CA ALA A 42 3.79 -3.14 6.74
C ALA A 42 4.70 -4.05 7.58
N GLY A 43 5.93 -4.31 7.14
CA GLY A 43 6.83 -5.29 7.74
C GLY A 43 6.36 -6.73 7.49
N PHE A 44 5.56 -6.95 6.45
CA PHE A 44 5.07 -8.26 6.06
C PHE A 44 6.11 -8.97 5.18
N THR A 45 6.45 -10.20 5.57
CA THR A 45 7.25 -11.13 4.79
C THR A 45 6.53 -12.48 4.83
N PRO A 46 6.13 -13.03 3.68
CA PRO A 46 5.38 -14.28 3.61
C PRO A 46 6.05 -15.41 4.41
N GLY A 47 5.29 -16.03 5.31
CA GLY A 47 5.75 -17.14 6.16
C GLY A 47 6.73 -16.76 7.29
N LYS A 48 7.03 -15.47 7.49
CA LYS A 48 7.98 -15.01 8.54
C LYS A 48 7.40 -13.95 9.47
N SER A 49 6.45 -13.12 9.00
CA SER A 49 5.90 -12.02 9.78
C SER A 49 4.71 -12.43 10.66
N SER A 50 4.33 -11.55 11.58
CA SER A 50 3.16 -11.72 12.42
C SER A 50 1.86 -11.60 11.61
N ARG A 51 0.79 -12.24 12.10
CA ARG A 51 -0.57 -12.07 11.57
C ARG A 51 -1.01 -10.61 11.50
N ASP A 52 -0.57 -9.80 12.44
CA ASP A 52 -0.86 -8.37 12.50
C ASP A 52 -0.20 -7.58 11.35
N ALA A 53 1.00 -7.97 10.91
CA ALA A 53 1.62 -7.38 9.71
C ALA A 53 0.88 -7.80 8.42
N GLU A 54 0.46 -9.07 8.35
CA GLU A 54 -0.35 -9.59 7.25
C GLU A 54 -1.70 -8.88 7.14
N ASP A 55 -2.47 -8.82 8.25
CA ASP A 55 -3.76 -8.14 8.31
C ASP A 55 -3.62 -6.64 7.95
N THR A 56 -2.52 -6.00 8.35
CA THR A 56 -2.22 -4.61 8.00
C THR A 56 -1.97 -4.45 6.51
N SER A 57 -1.21 -5.35 5.90
CA SER A 57 -0.92 -5.28 4.47
C SER A 57 -2.19 -5.48 3.63
N ILE A 58 -2.99 -6.49 3.98
CA ILE A 58 -4.29 -6.75 3.34
C ILE A 58 -5.20 -5.53 3.46
N SER A 59 -5.31 -4.94 4.66
CA SER A 59 -6.13 -3.74 4.86
C SER A 59 -5.65 -2.54 4.05
N ALA A 60 -4.33 -2.41 3.81
CA ALA A 60 -3.77 -1.36 2.97
C ALA A 60 -4.02 -1.60 1.48
N TRP A 61 -3.94 -2.86 1.02
CA TRP A 61 -4.33 -3.25 -0.33
C TRP A 61 -5.80 -2.96 -0.60
N ASP A 62 -6.69 -3.35 0.31
CA ASP A 62 -8.13 -3.13 0.19
C ASP A 62 -8.47 -1.63 0.18
N ALA A 63 -7.86 -0.84 1.07
CA ALA A 63 -8.07 0.61 1.10
C ALA A 63 -7.65 1.27 -0.23
N LEU A 64 -6.55 0.80 -0.81
CA LEU A 64 -6.07 1.27 -2.09
C LEU A 64 -6.99 0.82 -3.23
N ALA A 65 -7.41 -0.45 -3.27
CA ALA A 65 -8.35 -0.94 -4.28
C ALA A 65 -9.66 -0.12 -4.29
N VAL A 66 -10.22 0.17 -3.10
CA VAL A 66 -11.41 1.03 -2.96
C VAL A 66 -11.14 2.46 -3.45
N HIS A 67 -9.96 3.00 -3.22
CA HIS A 67 -9.58 4.31 -3.75
C HIS A 67 -9.48 4.31 -5.28
N LEU A 68 -9.01 3.21 -5.85
CA LEU A 68 -8.85 2.99 -7.28
C LEU A 68 -10.15 2.56 -8.00
N GLY A 69 -11.30 2.62 -7.32
CA GLY A 69 -12.59 2.26 -7.91
C GLY A 69 -12.82 0.74 -7.96
N ASP A 70 -12.45 0.03 -6.90
CA ASP A 70 -12.51 -1.44 -6.75
C ASP A 70 -11.63 -2.21 -7.76
N GLN A 71 -10.63 -1.52 -8.34
CA GLN A 71 -9.62 -2.13 -9.17
C GLN A 71 -8.47 -2.66 -8.32
N TRP A 72 -7.97 -3.86 -8.68
CA TRP A 72 -6.82 -4.44 -8.00
C TRP A 72 -5.55 -3.58 -8.23
N PRO A 73 -4.79 -3.20 -7.18
CA PRO A 73 -3.65 -2.29 -7.33
C PRO A 73 -2.58 -2.78 -8.31
N GLY A 74 -2.35 -4.10 -8.37
CA GLY A 74 -1.37 -4.71 -9.28
C GLY A 74 -1.78 -4.70 -10.76
N ASP A 75 -3.08 -4.58 -11.05
CA ASP A 75 -3.56 -4.40 -12.43
C ASP A 75 -3.57 -2.92 -12.80
N TRP A 76 -3.99 -2.08 -11.86
CA TRP A 76 -3.99 -0.62 -12.00
C TRP A 76 -2.60 -0.04 -12.27
N GLU A 77 -1.56 -0.53 -11.58
CA GLU A 77 -0.20 -0.05 -11.76
C GLU A 77 0.37 -0.39 -13.15
N ARG A 78 -0.15 -1.43 -13.81
CA ARG A 78 0.32 -1.91 -15.13
C ARG A 78 -0.41 -1.27 -16.31
N GLU A 79 -1.37 -0.40 -16.05
CA GLU A 79 -2.06 0.33 -17.11
C GLU A 79 -1.09 1.21 -17.91
N ALA A 80 -1.35 1.31 -19.22
CA ALA A 80 -0.51 2.10 -20.11
C ALA A 80 -0.51 3.58 -19.72
N GLY A 81 0.68 4.19 -19.69
CA GLY A 81 0.84 5.60 -19.35
C GLY A 81 0.88 5.90 -17.85
N ARG A 82 0.79 4.87 -16.99
CA ARG A 82 1.02 5.04 -15.55
C ARG A 82 2.44 5.52 -15.29
N SER A 83 2.59 6.44 -14.36
CA SER A 83 3.87 7.01 -13.93
C SER A 83 4.09 6.82 -12.44
N GLN A 84 5.36 6.95 -12.02
CA GLN A 84 5.74 6.94 -10.59
C GLN A 84 4.97 7.98 -9.78
N ALA A 85 4.70 9.16 -10.36
CA ALA A 85 3.94 10.21 -9.70
C ALA A 85 2.51 9.75 -9.41
N ASP A 86 1.86 9.06 -10.35
CA ASP A 86 0.52 8.50 -10.13
C ASP A 86 0.50 7.49 -8.98
N ILE A 87 1.53 6.64 -8.89
CA ILE A 87 1.68 5.66 -7.79
C ILE A 87 1.77 6.37 -6.44
N VAL A 88 2.67 7.36 -6.34
CA VAL A 88 2.87 8.14 -5.11
C VAL A 88 1.59 8.88 -4.74
N ASP A 89 0.94 9.53 -5.70
CA ASP A 89 -0.29 10.28 -5.47
C ASP A 89 -1.42 9.37 -5.00
N ALA A 90 -1.61 8.21 -5.62
CA ALA A 90 -2.63 7.23 -5.20
C ALA A 90 -2.40 6.74 -3.76
N LEU A 91 -1.15 6.43 -3.40
CA LEU A 91 -0.80 6.02 -2.03
C LEU A 91 -1.08 7.12 -1.02
N ARG A 92 -0.66 8.37 -1.32
CA ARG A 92 -0.87 9.52 -0.42
C ARG A 92 -2.34 9.88 -0.29
N ALA A 93 -3.08 9.89 -1.39
CA ALA A 93 -4.52 10.17 -1.40
C ALA A 93 -5.30 9.11 -0.60
N THR A 94 -4.95 7.83 -0.77
CA THR A 94 -5.53 6.73 0.01
C THR A 94 -5.22 6.88 1.50
N ALA A 95 -3.96 7.20 1.85
CA ALA A 95 -3.56 7.41 3.24
C ALA A 95 -4.32 8.57 3.89
N ALA A 96 -4.47 9.69 3.19
CA ALA A 96 -5.23 10.84 3.66
C ALA A 96 -6.71 10.50 3.87
N LYS A 97 -7.32 9.75 2.93
CA LYS A 97 -8.71 9.29 3.05
C LYS A 97 -8.91 8.35 4.24
N ALA A 98 -7.95 7.45 4.49
CA ALA A 98 -8.03 6.49 5.59
C ALA A 98 -8.15 7.17 6.96
N VAL A 99 -7.49 8.32 7.17
CA VAL A 99 -7.57 9.07 8.44
C VAL A 99 -8.69 10.10 8.50
N ALA A 100 -9.29 10.46 7.35
CA ALA A 100 -10.38 11.44 7.27
C ALA A 100 -11.77 10.82 7.44
N ALA A 101 -11.91 9.51 7.21
CA ALA A 101 -13.14 8.74 7.40
C ALA A 101 -13.27 8.24 8.85
#